data_AF-A0A958PEL1-F1
#
_entry.id   AF-A0A958PEL1-F1
#
_cell.length_a   1.000
_cell.length_b   1.000
_cell.length_c   1.000
_cell.angle_alpha   90.00
_cell.angle_beta   90.00
_cell.angle_gamma   90.00
#
_symmetry.space_group_name_H-M   'P 1'
#
loop_
_entity.id
_entity.type
_entity.pdbx_description
1 polymer ?
#
loop_
_entity_poly.entity_id
_entity_poly.type
_entity_poly.pdbx_seq_one_letter_code
_entity_poly.pdbx_strand_id
1 'polypeptide(L)'
;MNKYLKGIPIIDEVELDGKVVFIRCDLNVPLKNGVVTNDYRIKASLPTIKYAMSQGAKVVVGSHLGRPKTEEDKKALSMEPVAEKLREFLENNVYLVEDSLSETTRGLLSGLKKGDLILLENLRFIPGETKNGPELPNAVADYADVYVNDAFGASHRAHSSIVGIPKMVKTSCVGFLMKKEIEMLSEVIASPEKPYVAILGGSKVSDKIEIIDKLIDAVDTFIIGGAMAYTFLKAQGIGVGKSLVEEDKLTFIKNFIKRKDSRGKKLLLPIDHVVAKEFS
;
A
#
# COMPACT_ATOMS: atom_id res chain seq x y z
N MET A 1 10.88 -1.61 -21.13
CA MET A 1 10.18 -2.71 -20.43
C MET A 1 10.95 -3.10 -19.18
N ASN A 2 10.36 -2.86 -18.01
CA ASN A 2 10.95 -3.16 -16.70
C ASN A 2 11.11 -4.69 -16.51
N LYS A 3 12.28 -5.13 -16.03
CA LYS A 3 12.64 -6.56 -15.87
C LYS A 3 11.77 -7.32 -14.85
N TYR A 4 11.13 -6.61 -13.94
CA TYR A 4 10.27 -7.13 -12.86
C TYR A 4 8.76 -6.99 -13.14
N LEU A 5 8.37 -6.14 -14.10
CA LEU A 5 6.98 -5.95 -14.55
C LEU A 5 6.74 -6.62 -15.90
N LYS A 6 7.11 -7.89 -16.04
CA LYS A 6 6.96 -8.60 -17.32
C LYS A 6 5.49 -8.69 -17.72
N GLY A 7 5.14 -8.06 -18.83
CA GLY A 7 3.78 -8.06 -19.38
C GLY A 7 2.80 -7.10 -18.69
N ILE A 8 3.27 -6.24 -17.78
CA ILE A 8 2.46 -5.22 -17.12
C ILE A 8 2.95 -3.84 -17.59
N PRO A 9 2.20 -3.13 -18.45
CA PRO A 9 2.59 -1.80 -18.90
C PRO A 9 2.67 -0.81 -17.74
N ILE A 10 3.56 0.17 -17.87
CA ILE A 10 3.60 1.35 -16.98
C ILE A 10 2.74 2.46 -17.62
N ILE A 11 2.23 3.39 -16.82
CA ILE A 11 1.41 4.50 -17.30
C ILE A 11 2.05 5.32 -18.44
N ASP A 12 3.38 5.43 -18.49
CA ASP A 12 4.11 6.13 -19.55
C ASP A 12 4.34 5.30 -20.83
N GLU A 13 3.87 4.05 -20.84
CA GLU A 13 3.85 3.16 -21.99
C GLU A 13 2.45 3.05 -22.62
N VAL A 14 1.48 3.85 -22.16
CA VAL A 14 0.07 3.81 -22.59
C VAL A 14 -0.38 5.17 -23.13
N GLU A 15 -1.14 5.16 -24.23
CA GLU A 15 -1.76 6.38 -24.80
C GLU A 15 -2.89 6.89 -23.90
N LEU A 16 -2.82 8.16 -23.48
CA LEU A 16 -3.75 8.76 -22.52
C LEU A 16 -4.52 9.97 -23.06
N ASP A 17 -4.08 10.58 -24.16
CA ASP A 17 -4.69 11.84 -24.61
C ASP A 17 -6.17 11.66 -24.96
N GLY A 18 -7.00 12.55 -24.43
CA GLY A 18 -8.46 12.52 -24.58
C GLY A 18 -9.18 11.35 -23.89
N LYS A 19 -8.46 10.41 -23.27
CA LYS A 19 -9.04 9.24 -22.60
C LYS A 19 -9.49 9.52 -21.17
N VAL A 20 -10.46 8.75 -20.70
CA VAL A 20 -10.84 8.71 -19.29
C VAL A 20 -9.97 7.68 -18.57
N VAL A 21 -9.20 8.15 -17.59
CA VAL A 21 -8.24 7.34 -16.85
C VAL A 21 -8.69 7.20 -15.40
N PHE A 22 -9.04 5.98 -15.00
CA PHE A 22 -9.28 5.65 -13.60
C PHE A 22 -7.96 5.28 -12.92
N ILE A 23 -7.58 6.02 -11.88
CA ILE A 23 -6.36 5.78 -11.11
C ILE A 23 -6.73 5.32 -9.71
N ARG A 24 -6.36 4.08 -9.37
CA ARG A 24 -6.50 3.54 -8.02
C ARG A 24 -5.27 3.93 -7.19
N CYS A 25 -5.41 4.91 -6.30
CA CYS A 25 -4.31 5.44 -5.45
C CYS A 25 -4.42 4.94 -4.00
N ASP A 26 -3.31 4.78 -3.26
CA ASP A 26 -3.39 4.59 -1.81
C ASP A 26 -3.42 5.94 -1.09
N LEU A 27 -4.62 6.48 -0.86
CA LEU A 27 -4.85 7.73 -0.13
C LEU A 27 -5.35 7.50 1.30
N ASN A 28 -5.14 6.30 1.86
CA ASN A 28 -5.53 6.01 3.24
C ASN A 28 -4.56 6.67 4.22
N VAL A 29 -4.85 7.92 4.58
CA VAL A 29 -4.04 8.80 5.45
C VAL A 29 -4.59 8.88 6.88
N PRO A 30 -3.74 9.15 7.89
CA PRO A 30 -4.21 9.39 9.25
C PRO A 30 -4.91 10.74 9.38
N LEU A 31 -6.10 10.74 9.96
CA LEU A 31 -6.88 11.94 10.25
C LEU A 31 -6.87 12.26 11.76
N LYS A 32 -6.87 13.54 12.09
CA LYS A 32 -7.16 14.06 13.43
C LYS A 32 -8.13 15.22 13.30
N ASN A 33 -9.30 15.12 13.93
CA ASN A 33 -10.38 16.11 13.84
C ASN A 33 -10.75 16.47 12.39
N GLY A 34 -10.84 15.47 11.51
CA GLY A 34 -11.14 15.68 10.09
C GLY A 34 -9.99 16.23 9.26
N VAL A 35 -8.79 16.45 9.83
CA VAL A 35 -7.63 17.00 9.11
C VAL A 35 -6.57 15.93 8.88
N VAL A 36 -5.99 15.91 7.69
CA VAL A 36 -4.86 15.03 7.35
C VAL A 36 -3.63 15.41 8.17
N THR A 37 -3.11 14.46 8.96
CA THR A 37 -1.92 14.67 9.81
C THR A 37 -0.62 14.20 9.17
N ASN A 38 -0.71 13.34 8.15
CA ASN A 38 0.43 12.88 7.35
C ASN A 38 -0.02 12.70 5.90
N ASP A 39 0.53 13.53 5.01
CA ASP A 39 0.19 13.61 3.59
C ASP A 39 1.10 12.76 2.68
N TYR A 40 2.01 11.97 3.25
CA TYR A 40 3.02 11.19 2.51
C TYR A 40 2.39 10.35 1.38
N ARG A 41 1.28 9.67 1.69
CA ARG A 41 0.55 8.81 0.74
C ARG A 41 -0.09 9.58 -0.41
N ILE A 42 -0.60 10.79 -0.14
CA ILE A 42 -1.14 11.67 -1.17
C ILE A 42 0.00 12.11 -2.08
N LYS A 43 1.08 12.64 -1.50
CA LYS A 43 2.28 13.06 -2.24
C LYS A 43 2.89 11.93 -3.08
N ALA A 44 2.89 10.71 -2.57
CA ALA A 44 3.40 9.54 -3.29
C ALA A 44 2.59 9.19 -4.55
N SER A 45 1.29 9.53 -4.58
CA SER A 45 0.41 9.29 -5.74
C SER A 45 0.40 10.44 -6.75
N LEU A 46 0.85 11.64 -6.35
CA LEU A 46 0.85 12.84 -7.22
C LEU A 46 1.62 12.66 -8.54
N PRO A 47 2.78 11.97 -8.61
CA PRO A 47 3.49 11.80 -9.88
C PRO A 47 2.62 11.15 -10.97
N THR A 48 1.89 10.09 -10.62
CA THR A 48 1.01 9.37 -11.55
C THR A 48 -0.18 10.24 -11.97
N ILE A 49 -0.81 10.92 -11.01
CA ILE A 49 -1.94 11.82 -11.26
C ILE A 49 -1.52 12.97 -12.18
N LYS A 50 -0.45 13.70 -11.83
CA LYS A 50 0.07 14.84 -12.61
C LYS A 50 0.49 14.41 -14.02
N TYR A 51 1.08 13.23 -14.16
CA TYR A 51 1.44 12.70 -15.47
C TYR A 51 0.20 12.49 -16.34
N ALA A 52 -0.82 11.77 -15.85
CA ALA A 52 -2.06 11.57 -16.61
C ALA A 52 -2.70 12.91 -17.04
N MET A 53 -2.78 13.88 -16.13
CA MET A 53 -3.31 15.23 -16.42
C MET A 53 -2.47 15.95 -17.49
N SER A 54 -1.14 15.84 -17.42
CA SER A 54 -0.23 16.47 -18.39
C SER A 54 -0.36 15.87 -19.79
N GLN A 55 -0.68 14.58 -19.88
CA GLN A 55 -0.91 13.86 -21.13
C GLN A 55 -2.32 14.08 -21.71
N GLY A 56 -3.15 14.95 -21.12
CA GLY A 56 -4.47 15.30 -21.66
C GLY A 56 -5.59 14.34 -21.25
N ALA A 57 -5.35 13.42 -20.33
CA ALA A 57 -6.39 12.53 -19.82
C ALA A 57 -7.40 13.25 -18.92
N LYS A 58 -8.64 12.74 -18.94
CA LYS A 58 -9.68 13.04 -17.95
C LYS A 58 -9.51 12.10 -16.76
N VAL A 59 -9.07 12.63 -15.62
CA VAL A 59 -8.63 11.81 -14.49
C VAL A 59 -9.74 11.59 -13.48
N VAL A 60 -10.00 10.32 -13.16
CA VAL A 60 -10.85 9.87 -12.05
C VAL A 60 -9.98 9.13 -11.06
N VAL A 61 -9.97 9.54 -9.78
CA VAL A 61 -9.19 8.91 -8.72
C VAL A 61 -10.11 8.18 -7.76
N GLY A 62 -9.74 6.94 -7.42
CA GLY A 62 -10.41 6.15 -6.40
C GLY A 62 -9.44 5.73 -5.29
N SER A 63 -9.88 5.81 -4.03
CA SER A 63 -9.16 5.28 -2.88
C SER A 63 -10.10 4.82 -1.77
N HIS A 64 -9.56 4.12 -0.79
CA HIS A 64 -10.24 3.90 0.47
C HIS A 64 -9.64 4.77 1.57
N LEU A 65 -10.42 4.98 2.63
CA LEU A 65 -9.96 5.58 3.88
C LEU A 65 -10.52 4.76 5.06
N GLY A 66 -9.65 4.39 6.01
CA GLY A 66 -10.03 3.60 7.17
C GLY A 66 -10.80 2.31 6.83
N ARG A 67 -11.60 1.82 7.78
CA ARG A 67 -12.46 0.63 7.60
C ARG A 67 -13.85 0.95 8.14
N PRO A 68 -14.75 1.51 7.32
CA PRO A 68 -16.09 1.85 7.78
C PRO A 68 -16.87 0.59 8.18
N LYS A 69 -17.56 0.66 9.30
CA LYS A 69 -18.43 -0.40 9.85
C LYS A 69 -19.82 0.11 10.18
N THR A 70 -19.96 1.38 10.54
CA THR A 70 -21.25 2.02 10.85
C THR A 70 -21.55 3.18 9.89
N GLU A 71 -22.76 3.71 9.94
CA GLU A 71 -23.12 4.91 9.16
C GLU A 71 -22.39 6.16 9.68
N GLU A 72 -22.11 6.24 10.98
CA GLU A 72 -21.29 7.31 11.56
C GLU A 72 -19.86 7.29 11.00
N ASP A 73 -19.30 6.10 10.79
CA ASP A 73 -17.97 5.96 10.17
C ASP A 73 -17.94 6.56 8.76
N LYS A 74 -19.06 6.56 8.01
CA LYS A 74 -19.08 7.13 6.66
C LYS A 74 -18.80 8.63 6.67
N LYS A 75 -19.31 9.34 7.66
CA LYS A 75 -19.01 10.78 7.83
C LYS A 75 -17.56 11.00 8.25
N ALA A 76 -17.06 10.20 9.19
CA ALA A 76 -15.70 10.34 9.71
C ALA A 76 -14.60 9.89 8.73
N LEU A 77 -14.94 9.01 7.77
CA LEU A 77 -14.03 8.42 6.79
C LEU A 77 -14.34 8.88 5.36
N SER A 78 -14.99 10.03 5.19
CA SER A 78 -15.12 10.69 3.89
C SER A 78 -13.75 11.09 3.33
N MET A 79 -13.67 11.16 2.01
CA MET A 79 -12.53 11.61 1.23
C MET A 79 -12.41 13.14 1.16
N GLU A 80 -13.33 13.92 1.74
CA GLU A 80 -13.26 15.40 1.73
C GLU A 80 -11.90 15.95 2.22
N PRO A 81 -11.32 15.49 3.35
CA PRO A 81 -10.01 15.97 3.79
C PRO A 81 -8.87 15.66 2.80
N VAL A 82 -9.02 14.58 2.05
CA VAL A 82 -8.08 14.20 0.99
C VAL A 82 -8.29 15.07 -0.24
N ALA A 83 -9.55 15.38 -0.59
CA ALA A 83 -9.90 16.31 -1.67
C ALA A 83 -9.29 17.70 -1.43
N GLU A 84 -9.42 18.23 -0.20
CA GLU A 84 -8.81 19.50 0.20
C GLU A 84 -7.28 19.49 -0.02
N LYS A 85 -6.59 18.44 0.41
CA LYS A 85 -5.14 18.30 0.17
C LYS A 85 -4.77 18.15 -1.30
N LEU A 86 -5.57 17.46 -2.09
CA LEU A 86 -5.34 17.38 -3.53
C LEU A 86 -5.52 18.74 -4.21
N ARG A 87 -6.50 19.56 -3.79
CA ARG A 87 -6.67 20.94 -4.29
C ARG A 87 -5.43 21.78 -3.99
N GLU A 88 -4.89 21.70 -2.77
CA GLU A 88 -3.64 22.39 -2.39
C GLU A 88 -2.45 21.98 -3.27
N PHE A 89 -2.28 20.69 -3.58
CA PHE A 89 -1.10 20.19 -4.31
C PHE A 89 -1.16 20.29 -5.83
N LEU A 90 -2.36 20.37 -6.38
CA LEU A 90 -2.59 20.42 -7.82
C LEU A 90 -2.87 21.82 -8.33
N GLU A 91 -3.31 22.75 -7.47
CA GLU A 91 -3.72 24.11 -7.89
C GLU A 91 -4.85 24.10 -8.95
N ASN A 92 -5.62 23.01 -9.00
CA ASN A 92 -6.72 22.76 -9.93
C ASN A 92 -7.99 22.31 -9.19
N ASN A 93 -9.12 22.23 -9.89
CA ASN A 93 -10.36 21.78 -9.27
C ASN A 93 -10.31 20.27 -9.01
N VAL A 94 -10.71 19.91 -7.78
CA VAL A 94 -10.92 18.52 -7.36
C VAL A 94 -12.39 18.37 -6.99
N TYR A 95 -13.12 17.67 -7.85
CA TYR A 95 -14.54 17.39 -7.67
C TYR A 95 -14.71 16.09 -6.89
N LEU A 96 -15.12 16.19 -5.62
CA LEU A 96 -15.51 15.01 -4.86
C LEU A 96 -16.92 14.59 -5.27
N VAL A 97 -17.11 13.31 -5.60
CA VAL A 97 -18.41 12.74 -5.97
C VAL A 97 -18.89 11.81 -4.87
N GLU A 98 -20.00 12.20 -4.22
CA GLU A 98 -20.60 11.46 -3.10
C GLU A 98 -21.06 10.05 -3.52
N ASP A 99 -21.74 9.93 -4.66
CA ASP A 99 -22.18 8.64 -5.20
C ASP A 99 -21.28 8.18 -6.35
N SER A 100 -20.31 7.33 -5.98
CA SER A 100 -19.32 6.75 -6.88
C SER A 100 -19.89 5.82 -7.96
N LEU A 101 -21.14 5.35 -7.81
CA LEU A 101 -21.82 4.48 -8.77
C LEU A 101 -22.81 5.24 -9.66
N SER A 102 -23.08 6.52 -9.37
CA SER A 102 -24.10 7.29 -10.08
C SER A 102 -23.64 7.78 -11.46
N GLU A 103 -24.63 8.12 -12.29
CA GLU A 103 -24.42 8.80 -13.57
C GLU A 103 -23.76 10.19 -13.42
N THR A 104 -23.73 10.75 -12.19
CA THR A 104 -23.10 12.04 -11.90
C THR A 104 -21.64 12.07 -12.35
N THR A 105 -20.89 10.98 -12.13
CA THR A 105 -19.50 10.88 -12.58
C THR A 105 -19.40 11.04 -14.11
N ARG A 106 -20.30 10.41 -14.87
CA ARG A 106 -20.37 10.54 -16.33
C ARG A 106 -20.71 11.97 -16.76
N GLY A 107 -21.67 12.60 -16.07
CA GLY A 107 -22.05 14.00 -16.31
C GLY A 107 -20.85 14.94 -16.15
N LEU A 108 -20.09 14.79 -15.06
CA LEU A 108 -18.91 15.62 -14.79
C LEU A 108 -17.78 15.41 -15.81
N LEU A 109 -17.58 14.18 -16.31
CA LEU A 109 -16.56 13.88 -17.31
C LEU A 109 -16.73 14.67 -18.62
N SER A 110 -17.96 15.02 -18.99
CA SER A 110 -18.22 15.82 -20.19
C SER A 110 -17.72 17.26 -20.07
N GLY A 111 -17.81 17.85 -18.88
CA GLY A 111 -17.40 19.22 -18.58
C GLY A 111 -16.03 19.36 -17.91
N LEU A 112 -15.34 18.25 -17.62
CA LEU A 112 -14.06 18.24 -16.93
C LEU A 112 -13.00 18.98 -17.77
N LYS A 113 -12.45 20.08 -17.23
CA LYS A 113 -11.43 20.86 -17.93
C LYS A 113 -10.07 20.17 -17.80
N LYS A 114 -9.15 20.53 -18.70
CA LYS A 114 -7.76 20.06 -18.62
C LYS A 114 -7.17 20.45 -17.27
N GLY A 115 -6.63 19.45 -16.56
CA GLY A 115 -6.05 19.64 -15.24
C GLY A 115 -7.06 19.57 -14.09
N ASP A 116 -8.36 19.45 -14.33
CA ASP A 116 -9.28 19.10 -13.24
C ASP A 116 -9.26 17.59 -12.97
N LEU A 117 -9.65 17.17 -11.77
CA LEU A 117 -9.85 15.76 -11.46
C LEU A 117 -11.16 15.49 -10.74
N ILE A 118 -11.65 14.27 -10.91
CA ILE A 118 -12.76 13.72 -10.13
C ILE A 118 -12.17 12.79 -9.07
N LEU A 119 -12.46 13.05 -7.79
CA LEU A 119 -12.19 12.12 -6.70
C LEU A 119 -13.49 11.41 -6.35
N LEU A 120 -13.48 10.09 -6.40
CA LEU A 120 -14.61 9.31 -5.88
C LEU A 120 -14.57 9.31 -4.36
N GLU A 121 -15.76 9.32 -3.75
CA GLU A 121 -15.89 9.05 -2.32
C GLU A 121 -15.31 7.66 -1.95
N ASN A 122 -15.07 7.44 -0.66
CA ASN A 122 -14.38 6.29 -0.12
C ASN A 122 -14.93 4.98 -0.70
N LEU A 123 -14.09 4.29 -1.49
CA LEU A 123 -14.51 3.08 -2.21
C LEU A 123 -15.04 1.98 -1.29
N ARG A 124 -14.69 1.98 0.01
CA ARG A 124 -15.23 1.03 0.99
C ARG A 124 -16.67 1.32 1.41
N PHE A 125 -17.25 2.45 1.02
CA PHE A 125 -18.69 2.71 1.16
C PHE A 125 -19.50 1.93 0.13
N ILE A 126 -18.89 1.57 -0.99
CA ILE A 126 -19.53 0.79 -2.05
C ILE A 126 -19.70 -0.66 -1.57
N PRO A 127 -20.94 -1.18 -1.53
CA PRO A 127 -21.16 -2.60 -1.28
C PRO A 127 -20.35 -3.44 -2.26
N GLY A 128 -19.69 -4.48 -1.76
CA GLY A 128 -18.90 -5.38 -2.61
C GLY A 128 -17.42 -5.05 -2.76
N GLU A 129 -16.95 -3.82 -2.49
CA GLU A 129 -15.53 -3.45 -2.68
C GLU A 129 -14.55 -4.42 -2.00
N THR A 130 -14.80 -4.77 -0.73
CA THR A 130 -13.93 -5.69 0.04
C THR A 130 -14.16 -7.17 -0.28
N LYS A 131 -15.20 -7.50 -1.05
CA LYS A 131 -15.60 -8.86 -1.43
C LYS A 131 -15.42 -9.12 -2.94
N ASN A 132 -14.79 -8.21 -3.66
CA ASN A 132 -14.68 -8.26 -5.12
C ASN A 132 -16.04 -8.34 -5.84
N GLY A 133 -17.03 -7.59 -5.34
CA GLY A 133 -18.34 -7.44 -5.97
C GLY A 133 -18.27 -6.67 -7.31
N PRO A 134 -19.24 -6.91 -8.21
CA PRO A 134 -19.25 -6.36 -9.57
C PRO A 134 -19.70 -4.90 -9.67
N GLU A 135 -20.20 -4.30 -8.59
CA GLU A 135 -20.84 -2.98 -8.58
C GLU A 135 -19.90 -1.88 -9.10
N LEU A 136 -18.74 -1.74 -8.47
CA LEU A 136 -17.73 -0.76 -8.88
C LEU A 136 -17.11 -1.08 -10.26
N PRO A 137 -16.69 -2.32 -10.57
CA PRO A 137 -16.17 -2.68 -11.88
C PRO A 137 -17.12 -2.37 -13.03
N ASN A 138 -18.42 -2.66 -12.88
CA ASN A 138 -19.42 -2.36 -13.90
C ASN A 138 -19.55 -0.84 -14.09
N ALA A 139 -19.69 -0.09 -13.00
CA ALA A 139 -19.83 1.36 -13.07
C ALA A 139 -18.60 2.04 -13.71
N VAL A 140 -17.38 1.60 -13.36
CA VAL A 140 -16.14 2.17 -13.90
C VAL A 140 -15.94 1.77 -15.37
N ALA A 141 -16.29 0.55 -15.75
CA ALA A 141 -16.14 0.08 -17.14
C ALA A 141 -17.01 0.84 -18.14
N ASP A 142 -18.11 1.44 -17.67
CA ASP A 142 -19.00 2.24 -18.51
C ASP A 142 -18.37 3.56 -18.98
N TYR A 143 -17.34 4.07 -18.27
CA TYR A 143 -16.76 5.38 -18.58
C TYR A 143 -15.24 5.42 -18.67
N ALA A 144 -14.50 4.45 -18.11
CA ALA A 144 -13.04 4.46 -18.11
C ALA A 144 -12.46 3.70 -19.30
N ASP A 145 -11.56 4.35 -20.04
CA ASP A 145 -10.82 3.74 -21.15
C ASP A 145 -9.55 3.02 -20.66
N VAL A 146 -8.95 3.55 -19.58
CA VAL A 146 -7.70 3.07 -19.00
C VAL A 146 -7.82 2.94 -17.49
N TYR A 147 -7.37 1.79 -16.96
CA TYR A 147 -7.21 1.57 -15.54
C TYR A 147 -5.72 1.64 -15.15
N VAL A 148 -5.41 2.41 -14.11
CA VAL A 148 -4.07 2.52 -13.54
C VAL A 148 -4.11 2.07 -12.08
N ASN A 149 -3.35 1.04 -11.73
CA ASN A 149 -3.13 0.68 -10.32
C ASN A 149 -1.88 1.38 -9.78
N ASP A 150 -2.07 2.31 -8.85
CA ASP A 150 -1.00 2.99 -8.13
C ASP A 150 -1.09 2.78 -6.61
N ALA A 151 -1.78 1.71 -6.18
CA ALA A 151 -2.06 1.40 -4.77
C ALA A 151 -1.39 0.10 -4.34
N PHE A 152 -0.05 0.08 -4.25
CA PHE A 152 0.73 -1.08 -3.84
C PHE A 152 0.26 -1.65 -2.48
N GLY A 153 0.06 -0.79 -1.48
CA GLY A 153 -0.38 -1.18 -0.14
C GLY A 153 -1.75 -1.88 -0.09
N ALA A 154 -2.62 -1.65 -1.08
CA ALA A 154 -3.92 -2.31 -1.20
C ALA A 154 -3.88 -3.57 -2.08
N SER A 155 -2.84 -3.74 -2.90
CA SER A 155 -2.77 -4.76 -3.94
C SER A 155 -2.61 -6.20 -3.43
N HIS A 156 -2.34 -6.39 -2.14
CA HIS A 156 -2.34 -7.72 -1.49
C HIS A 156 -3.75 -8.30 -1.27
N ARG A 157 -4.82 -7.55 -1.59
CA ARG A 157 -6.21 -7.97 -1.40
C ARG A 157 -6.94 -8.03 -2.74
N ALA A 158 -7.75 -9.07 -2.90
CA ALA A 158 -8.67 -9.21 -4.03
C ALA A 158 -9.92 -8.34 -3.81
N HIS A 159 -9.76 -7.02 -3.88
CA HIS A 159 -10.87 -6.06 -3.82
C HIS A 159 -11.37 -5.68 -5.22
N SER A 160 -12.61 -5.22 -5.32
CA SER A 160 -13.23 -4.83 -6.60
C SER A 160 -12.39 -3.78 -7.34
N SER A 161 -11.93 -2.76 -6.63
CA SER A 161 -11.09 -1.69 -7.19
C SER A 161 -9.68 -2.10 -7.61
N ILE A 162 -9.20 -3.27 -7.17
CA ILE A 162 -7.84 -3.77 -7.43
C ILE A 162 -7.84 -4.85 -8.51
N VAL A 163 -8.77 -5.81 -8.42
CA VAL A 163 -8.82 -6.99 -9.32
C VAL A 163 -10.06 -7.05 -10.20
N GLY A 164 -11.13 -6.36 -9.83
CA GLY A 164 -12.39 -6.35 -10.56
C GLY A 164 -12.36 -5.40 -11.76
N ILE A 165 -12.06 -4.12 -11.53
CA ILE A 165 -11.97 -3.09 -12.59
C ILE A 165 -11.05 -3.50 -13.75
N PRO A 166 -9.78 -3.94 -13.53
CA PRO A 166 -8.88 -4.27 -14.64
C PRO A 166 -9.36 -5.43 -15.53
N LYS A 167 -10.33 -6.23 -15.09
CA LYS A 167 -10.94 -7.29 -15.92
C LYS A 167 -12.01 -6.76 -16.88
N MET A 168 -12.52 -5.56 -16.61
CA MET A 168 -13.60 -4.94 -17.38
C MET A 168 -13.10 -3.84 -18.32
N VAL A 169 -11.97 -3.21 -17.99
CA VAL A 169 -11.37 -2.13 -18.78
C VAL A 169 -10.37 -2.70 -19.79
N LYS A 170 -10.43 -2.21 -21.04
CA LYS A 170 -9.60 -2.72 -22.16
C LYS A 170 -8.10 -2.57 -21.94
N THR A 171 -7.69 -1.46 -21.33
CA THR A 171 -6.28 -1.13 -21.10
C THR A 171 -6.03 -1.00 -19.60
N SER A 172 -5.08 -1.78 -19.09
CA SER A 172 -4.67 -1.74 -17.68
C SER A 172 -3.16 -1.61 -17.57
N CYS A 173 -2.70 -0.71 -16.71
CA CYS A 173 -1.29 -0.48 -16.42
C CYS A 173 -1.07 -0.17 -14.93
N VAL A 174 0.20 0.00 -14.55
CA VAL A 174 0.58 0.43 -13.20
C VAL A 174 1.10 1.86 -13.20
N GLY A 175 0.84 2.57 -12.11
CA GLY A 175 1.38 3.91 -11.89
C GLY A 175 2.85 3.87 -11.42
N PHE A 176 3.42 5.05 -11.22
CA PHE A 176 4.83 5.19 -10.87
C PHE A 176 5.15 4.73 -9.44
N LEU A 177 4.23 4.90 -8.48
CA LEU A 177 4.41 4.41 -7.11
C LEU A 177 4.44 2.88 -7.12
N MET A 178 3.46 2.26 -7.77
CA MET A 178 3.39 0.80 -7.91
C MET A 178 4.64 0.23 -8.60
N LYS A 179 5.11 0.86 -9.68
CA LYS A 179 6.37 0.51 -10.34
C LYS A 179 7.55 0.57 -9.38
N LYS A 180 7.71 1.69 -8.67
CA LYS A 180 8.83 1.90 -7.74
C LYS A 180 8.86 0.87 -6.61
N GLU A 181 7.71 0.56 -6.02
CA GLU A 181 7.60 -0.44 -4.95
C GLU A 181 7.98 -1.84 -5.45
N ILE A 182 7.50 -2.22 -6.65
CA ILE A 182 7.83 -3.51 -7.25
C ILE A 182 9.32 -3.61 -7.62
N GLU A 183 9.90 -2.55 -8.20
CA GLU A 183 11.33 -2.49 -8.50
C GLU A 183 12.16 -2.65 -7.23
N MET A 184 11.90 -1.84 -6.20
CA MET A 184 12.64 -1.88 -4.94
C MET A 184 12.58 -3.26 -4.27
N LEU A 185 11.38 -3.84 -4.13
CA LEU A 185 11.23 -5.15 -3.50
C LEU A 185 11.88 -6.26 -4.32
N SER A 186 11.78 -6.19 -5.65
CA SER A 186 12.35 -7.21 -6.52
C SER A 186 13.88 -7.15 -6.58
N GLU A 187 14.48 -5.96 -6.51
CA GLU A 187 15.93 -5.80 -6.42
C GLU A 187 16.47 -6.39 -5.11
N VAL A 188 15.83 -6.05 -4.00
CA VAL A 188 16.19 -6.53 -2.66
C VAL A 188 16.09 -8.05 -2.54
N ILE A 189 15.16 -8.69 -3.27
CA ILE A 189 14.99 -10.14 -3.25
C ILE A 189 15.92 -10.85 -4.27
N ALA A 190 16.04 -10.34 -5.49
CA ALA A 190 16.67 -11.07 -6.59
C ALA A 190 18.19 -10.84 -6.68
N SER A 191 18.68 -9.64 -6.36
CA SER A 191 20.10 -9.29 -6.49
C SER A 191 20.47 -8.15 -5.54
N PRO A 192 20.41 -8.39 -4.22
CA PRO A 192 20.71 -7.34 -3.25
C PRO A 192 22.19 -6.95 -3.30
N GLU A 193 22.46 -5.66 -3.12
CA GLU A 193 23.82 -5.18 -2.87
C GLU A 193 24.36 -5.76 -1.56
N LYS A 194 25.66 -6.08 -1.54
CA LYS A 194 26.30 -6.71 -0.38
C LYS A 194 27.22 -5.73 0.37
N PRO A 195 27.25 -5.78 1.71
CA PRO A 195 26.54 -6.72 2.58
C PRO A 195 25.03 -6.41 2.68
N TYR A 196 24.19 -7.43 2.49
CA TYR A 196 22.74 -7.28 2.60
C TYR A 196 22.29 -7.46 4.05
N VAL A 197 21.78 -6.39 4.65
CA VAL A 197 21.37 -6.36 6.07
C VAL A 197 19.85 -6.27 6.18
N ALA A 198 19.23 -7.20 6.88
CA ALA A 198 17.81 -7.16 7.21
C ALA A 198 17.61 -6.74 8.67
N ILE A 199 16.89 -5.63 8.87
CA ILE A 199 16.53 -5.12 10.20
C ILE A 199 15.05 -5.44 10.45
N LEU A 200 14.77 -6.27 11.45
CA LEU A 200 13.43 -6.72 11.78
C LEU A 200 13.10 -6.33 13.22
N GLY A 201 11.90 -5.78 13.42
CA GLY A 201 11.39 -5.44 14.73
C GLY A 201 9.90 -5.71 14.84
N GLY A 202 9.32 -5.25 15.95
CA GLY A 202 7.93 -5.50 16.31
C GLY A 202 7.82 -6.27 17.61
N SER A 203 6.58 -6.54 18.02
CA SER A 203 6.29 -7.23 19.27
C SER A 203 6.30 -8.75 19.13
N LYS A 204 5.89 -9.27 17.98
CA LYS A 204 5.71 -10.70 17.72
C LYS A 204 6.65 -11.19 16.62
N VAL A 205 7.36 -12.28 16.91
CA VAL A 205 8.10 -13.10 15.95
C VAL A 205 7.14 -13.73 14.95
N SER A 206 5.96 -14.20 15.37
CA SER A 206 5.00 -14.89 14.51
C SER A 206 4.64 -14.09 13.25
N ASP A 207 4.53 -12.76 13.37
CA ASP A 207 4.26 -11.84 12.26
C ASP A 207 5.43 -11.68 11.26
N LYS A 208 6.59 -12.30 11.52
CA LYS A 208 7.83 -12.13 10.75
C LYS A 208 8.48 -13.46 10.33
N ILE A 209 7.94 -14.60 10.77
CA ILE A 209 8.49 -15.93 10.47
C ILE A 209 8.70 -16.14 8.97
N GLU A 210 7.66 -15.90 8.17
CA GLU A 210 7.74 -16.11 6.71
C GLU A 210 8.78 -15.20 6.04
N ILE A 211 8.94 -13.96 6.54
CA ILE A 211 9.93 -13.02 6.02
C ILE A 211 11.34 -13.50 6.37
N ILE A 212 11.56 -13.91 7.62
CA ILE A 212 12.84 -14.46 8.08
C ILE A 212 13.23 -15.69 7.26
N ASP A 213 12.28 -16.60 7.04
CA ASP A 213 12.49 -17.82 6.26
C ASP A 213 12.83 -17.53 4.80
N LYS A 214 12.12 -16.59 4.16
CA LYS A 214 12.39 -16.22 2.76
C LYS A 214 13.73 -15.51 2.58
N LEU A 215 14.17 -14.76 3.58
CA LEU A 215 15.37 -13.92 3.49
C LEU A 215 16.66 -14.64 3.90
N ILE A 216 16.60 -15.82 4.53
CA ILE A 216 17.78 -16.49 5.12
C ILE A 216 18.89 -16.79 4.13
N ASP A 217 18.55 -17.08 2.88
CA ASP A 217 19.53 -17.40 1.84
C ASP A 217 20.17 -16.13 1.26
N ALA A 218 19.41 -15.03 1.16
CA ALA A 218 19.85 -13.77 0.57
C ALA A 218 20.62 -12.87 1.56
N VAL A 219 20.14 -12.73 2.80
CA VAL A 219 20.66 -11.80 3.80
C VAL A 219 22.01 -12.26 4.35
N ASP A 220 22.95 -11.33 4.51
CA ASP A 220 24.25 -11.56 5.14
C ASP A 220 24.19 -11.34 6.66
N THR A 221 23.41 -10.35 7.11
CA THR A 221 23.25 -10.01 8.53
C THR A 221 21.79 -9.74 8.89
N PHE A 222 21.29 -10.43 9.90
CA PHE A 222 20.01 -10.14 10.56
C PHE A 222 20.25 -9.27 11.79
N ILE A 223 19.50 -8.17 11.92
CA ILE A 223 19.42 -7.37 13.13
C ILE A 223 17.99 -7.49 13.66
N ILE A 224 17.82 -8.04 14.86
CA ILE A 224 16.49 -8.21 15.46
C ILE A 224 16.35 -7.25 16.64
N GLY A 225 15.34 -6.39 16.59
CA GLY A 225 14.99 -5.44 17.66
C GLY A 225 13.55 -5.58 18.12
N GLY A 226 13.07 -4.61 18.90
CA GLY A 226 11.72 -4.63 19.47
C GLY A 226 11.51 -5.76 20.48
N ALA A 227 10.26 -6.00 20.87
CA ALA A 227 9.96 -7.04 21.87
C ALA A 227 10.20 -8.46 21.33
N MET A 228 10.13 -8.67 20.02
CA MET A 228 10.42 -9.98 19.41
C MET A 228 11.85 -10.47 19.67
N ALA A 229 12.81 -9.55 19.90
CA ALA A 229 14.19 -9.90 20.26
C ALA A 229 14.27 -10.73 21.57
N TYR A 230 13.34 -10.54 22.51
CA TYR A 230 13.32 -11.31 23.76
C TYR A 230 12.99 -12.79 23.54
N THR A 231 12.22 -13.12 22.50
CA THR A 231 12.01 -14.53 22.11
C THR A 231 13.32 -15.15 21.58
N PHE A 232 14.16 -14.38 20.88
CA PHE A 232 15.49 -14.82 20.44
C PHE A 232 16.47 -14.98 21.61
N LEU A 233 16.54 -13.99 22.51
CA LEU A 233 17.37 -14.05 23.71
C LEU A 233 16.98 -15.25 24.59
N LYS A 234 15.68 -15.46 24.82
CA LYS A 234 15.16 -16.63 25.55
C LYS A 234 15.53 -17.94 24.87
N ALA A 235 15.45 -18.03 23.54
CA ALA A 235 15.85 -19.23 22.79
C ALA A 235 17.35 -19.55 22.90
N GLN A 236 18.19 -18.54 23.15
CA GLN A 236 19.62 -18.65 23.45
C GLN A 236 19.92 -18.91 24.93
N GLY A 237 18.89 -19.06 25.77
CA GLY A 237 19.04 -19.34 27.21
C GLY A 237 19.26 -18.09 28.07
N ILE A 238 19.13 -16.89 27.51
CA ILE A 238 19.28 -15.64 28.25
C ILE A 238 17.99 -15.34 29.03
N GLY A 239 18.13 -14.90 30.29
CA GLY A 239 17.00 -14.49 31.11
C GLY A 239 16.43 -13.14 30.65
N VAL A 240 15.10 -13.08 30.43
CA VAL A 240 14.40 -11.89 29.90
C VAL A 240 13.33 -11.31 30.83
N GLY A 241 13.23 -11.79 32.07
CA GLY A 241 12.26 -11.28 33.05
C GLY A 241 10.80 -11.38 32.57
N LYS A 242 10.07 -10.26 32.66
CA LYS A 242 8.66 -10.13 32.23
C LYS A 242 8.50 -9.65 30.78
N SER A 243 9.58 -9.58 30.01
CA SER A 243 9.52 -9.15 28.61
C SER A 243 8.67 -10.10 27.76
N LEU A 244 8.10 -9.58 26.67
CA LEU A 244 7.21 -10.33 25.79
C LEU A 244 7.96 -11.47 25.08
N VAL A 245 7.51 -12.70 25.27
CA VAL A 245 8.08 -13.91 24.65
C VAL A 245 6.97 -14.75 24.03
N GLU A 246 7.17 -15.22 22.81
CA GLU A 246 6.31 -16.24 22.18
C GLU A 246 6.92 -17.63 22.39
N GLU A 247 6.54 -18.27 23.51
CA GLU A 247 7.08 -19.57 23.94
C GLU A 247 6.88 -20.67 22.88
N ASP A 248 5.75 -20.64 22.16
CA ASP A 248 5.43 -21.57 21.08
C ASP A 248 6.31 -21.39 19.83
N LYS A 249 7.08 -20.30 19.73
CA LYS A 249 8.01 -20.03 18.62
C LYS A 249 9.48 -20.31 18.96
N LEU A 250 9.80 -20.70 20.20
CA LEU A 250 11.20 -20.99 20.59
C LEU A 250 11.84 -22.09 19.75
N THR A 251 11.10 -23.14 19.41
CA THR A 251 11.58 -24.23 18.54
C THR A 251 11.95 -23.70 17.16
N PHE A 252 11.11 -22.85 16.57
CA PHE A 252 11.38 -22.21 15.29
C PHE A 252 12.66 -21.37 15.35
N ILE A 253 12.81 -20.53 16.38
CA ILE A 253 13.99 -19.68 16.54
C ILE A 253 15.28 -20.50 16.71
N LYS A 254 15.27 -21.57 17.50
CA LYS A 254 16.42 -22.46 17.64
C LYS A 254 16.81 -23.08 16.30
N ASN A 255 15.85 -23.49 15.49
CA ASN A 255 16.09 -24.01 14.15
C ASN A 255 16.58 -22.94 13.18
N PHE A 256 16.07 -21.72 13.26
CA PHE A 256 16.58 -20.58 12.51
C PHE A 256 18.05 -20.29 12.86
N ILE A 257 18.41 -20.23 14.15
CA ILE A 257 19.79 -20.00 14.61
C ILE A 257 20.75 -21.04 14.01
N LYS A 258 20.37 -22.32 14.05
CA LYS A 258 21.17 -23.39 13.41
C LYS A 258 21.34 -23.19 11.90
N ARG A 259 20.24 -22.86 11.20
CA ARG A 259 20.25 -22.66 9.74
C ARG A 259 21.06 -21.43 9.31
N LYS A 260 21.06 -20.35 10.10
CA LYS A 260 21.91 -19.17 9.82
C LYS A 260 23.39 -19.49 10.03
N ASP A 261 23.71 -20.24 11.09
CA ASP A 261 25.10 -20.57 11.45
C ASP A 261 25.71 -21.48 10.39
N SER A 262 24.95 -22.48 9.92
CA SER A 262 25.36 -23.37 8.83
C SER A 262 25.60 -22.63 7.50
N ARG A 263 25.09 -21.40 7.35
CA ARG A 263 25.22 -20.53 6.17
C ARG A 263 26.22 -19.39 6.38
N GLY A 264 26.86 -19.31 7.54
CA GLY A 264 27.78 -18.22 7.88
C GLY A 264 27.11 -16.84 7.95
N LYS A 265 25.79 -16.76 8.22
CA LYS A 265 25.07 -15.48 8.32
C LYS A 265 25.16 -14.93 9.74
N LYS A 266 25.24 -13.60 9.87
CA LYS A 266 25.33 -12.93 11.17
C LYS A 266 23.94 -12.68 11.75
N LEU A 267 23.82 -12.76 13.08
CA LEU A 267 22.64 -12.34 13.83
C LEU A 267 23.09 -11.39 14.92
N LEU A 268 22.59 -10.16 14.89
CA LEU A 268 22.80 -9.14 15.90
C LEU A 268 21.52 -8.99 16.71
N LEU A 269 21.64 -9.14 18.02
CA LEU A 269 20.58 -8.90 19.00
C LEU A 269 20.98 -7.68 19.86
N PRO A 270 20.03 -7.03 20.55
CA PRO A 270 20.35 -5.92 21.45
C PRO A 270 21.29 -6.39 22.55
N ILE A 271 22.27 -5.56 22.89
CA ILE A 271 23.25 -5.83 23.95
C ILE A 271 22.88 -5.18 25.28
N ASP A 272 21.98 -4.20 25.23
CA ASP A 272 21.41 -3.47 26.36
C ASP A 272 19.91 -3.22 26.15
N HIS A 273 19.22 -2.87 27.23
CA HIS A 273 17.77 -2.70 27.25
C HIS A 273 17.34 -1.58 28.19
N VAL A 274 16.36 -0.79 27.77
CA VAL A 274 15.63 0.10 28.66
C VAL A 274 14.50 -0.71 29.32
N VAL A 275 14.50 -0.79 30.65
CA VAL A 275 13.54 -1.61 31.42
C VAL A 275 12.69 -0.75 32.36
N ALA A 276 11.44 -1.16 32.54
CA ALA A 276 10.49 -0.53 33.47
C ALA A 276 9.74 -1.59 34.26
N LYS A 277 9.21 -1.22 35.44
CA LYS A 277 8.39 -2.12 36.27
C LYS A 277 7.01 -2.37 35.65
N GLU A 278 6.45 -1.36 35.00
CA GLU A 278 5.10 -1.32 34.42
C GLU A 278 5.11 -0.54 33.10
N PHE A 279 4.18 -0.86 32.20
CA PHE A 279 4.00 -0.20 30.89
C PHE A 279 2.72 0.63 30.93
N SER A 280 2.84 1.96 30.85
CA SER A 280 1.74 2.93 30.91
C SER A 280 1.25 3.32 29.52
#